data_AF-A0A915Y1F7-F1
#
_entry.id   AF-A0A915Y1F7-F1
#
_cell.length_a   1.000
_cell.length_b   1.000
_cell.length_c   1.000
_cell.angle_alpha   90.00
_cell.angle_beta   90.00
_cell.angle_gamma   90.00
#
_symmetry.space_group_name_H-M   'P 1'
#
loop_
_entity.id
_entity.type
_entity.pdbx_description
1 polymer ?
#
loop_
_entity_poly.entity_id
_entity_poly.type
_entity_poly.pdbx_seq_one_letter_code
_entity_poly.pdbx_strand_id
1 'polypeptide(L)'
;MLSEIVERIRRNHALEHATLHLLEAQRPNLRAGGRATSQGFYLYGDLPDEAAVHAAANEAIRRMQAGQRDLAVHPRCGTNVVTAGILSGALAMLGILASGKRAPWYVQLPNAILGAMIGALLAQPLGPWMQAKVTTSAEVNGAQVRSVRSRQAGGMVAHFVETDHAPTSRAD
;
A
#
# COMPACT_ATOMS: atom_id res chain seq x y z
N MET A 1 -22.55 0.94 5.16
CA MET A 1 -22.19 1.83 4.02
C MET A 1 -20.74 2.31 4.08
N LEU A 2 -20.36 3.29 4.92
CA LEU A 2 -18.98 3.80 4.91
C LEU A 2 -17.93 2.77 5.38
N SER A 3 -18.22 2.02 6.44
CA SER A 3 -17.38 0.93 6.93
C SER A 3 -17.15 -0.17 5.89
N GLU A 4 -18.19 -0.56 5.16
CA GLU A 4 -18.11 -1.55 4.09
C GLU A 4 -17.27 -1.05 2.90
N ILE A 5 -17.38 0.24 2.57
CA ILE A 5 -16.55 0.86 1.52
C ILE A 5 -15.08 0.85 1.93
N VAL A 6 -14.76 1.24 3.16
CA VAL A 6 -13.39 1.22 3.69
C VAL A 6 -12.84 -0.21 3.68
N GLU A 7 -13.61 -1.19 4.13
CA GLU A 7 -13.17 -2.58 4.14
C GLU A 7 -12.94 -3.13 2.73
N ARG A 8 -13.81 -2.81 1.77
CA ARG A 8 -13.58 -3.15 0.35
C ARG A 8 -12.29 -2.54 -0.18
N ILE A 9 -12.00 -1.28 0.14
CA ILE A 9 -10.74 -0.62 -0.26
C ILE A 9 -9.55 -1.37 0.35
N ARG A 10 -9.59 -1.72 1.63
CA ARG A 10 -8.51 -2.43 2.33
C ARG A 10 -8.24 -3.81 1.74
N ARG A 11 -9.30 -4.56 1.39
CA ARG A 11 -9.18 -5.88 0.73
C ARG A 11 -8.60 -5.74 -0.67
N ASN A 12 -9.07 -4.77 -1.45
CA ASN A 12 -8.54 -4.49 -2.78
C ASN A 12 -7.08 -4.05 -2.75
N HIS A 13 -6.69 -3.29 -1.73
CA HIS A 13 -5.30 -2.88 -1.52
C HIS A 13 -4.40 -4.07 -1.18
N ALA A 14 -4.89 -5.03 -0.40
CA ALA A 14 -4.18 -6.27 -0.17
C ALA A 14 -4.01 -7.10 -1.46
N LEU A 15 -5.05 -7.20 -2.28
CA LEU A 15 -4.99 -7.88 -3.58
C LEU A 15 -4.08 -7.18 -4.59
N GLU A 16 -4.06 -5.85 -4.59
CA GLU A 16 -3.11 -5.04 -5.36
C GLU A 16 -1.67 -5.41 -5.01
N HIS A 17 -1.33 -5.39 -3.71
CA HIS A 17 0.00 -5.78 -3.22
C HIS A 17 0.35 -7.22 -3.61
N ALA A 18 -0.56 -8.16 -3.39
CA ALA A 18 -0.34 -9.56 -3.71
C ALA A 18 -0.13 -9.77 -5.22
N THR A 19 -0.89 -9.07 -6.06
CA THR A 19 -0.73 -9.13 -7.52
C THR A 19 0.63 -8.57 -7.94
N LEU A 20 1.04 -7.43 -7.39
CA LEU A 20 2.36 -6.84 -7.67
C LEU A 20 3.50 -7.78 -7.27
N HIS A 21 3.45 -8.40 -6.08
CA HIS A 21 4.44 -9.39 -5.65
C HIS A 21 4.61 -10.52 -6.68
N LEU A 22 3.51 -11.04 -7.23
CA LEU A 22 3.57 -12.12 -8.21
C LEU A 22 4.10 -11.66 -9.57
N LEU A 23 3.75 -10.45 -10.00
CA LEU A 23 4.29 -9.86 -11.23
C LEU A 23 5.79 -9.58 -11.10
N GLU A 24 6.24 -9.08 -9.96
CA GLU A 24 7.64 -8.80 -9.65
C GLU A 24 8.46 -10.09 -9.54
N ALA A 25 7.89 -11.17 -8.99
CA ALA A 25 8.52 -12.48 -8.97
C ALA A 25 8.78 -13.04 -10.37
N GLN A 26 7.95 -12.69 -11.36
CA GLN A 26 8.14 -13.07 -12.76
C GLN A 26 9.09 -12.13 -13.50
N ARG A 27 9.16 -10.85 -13.09
CA ARG A 27 9.99 -9.81 -13.70
C ARG A 27 10.67 -8.98 -12.60
N PRO A 28 11.90 -9.34 -12.16
CA PRO A 28 12.56 -8.68 -11.04
C PRO A 28 12.79 -7.17 -11.20
N ASN A 29 12.85 -6.67 -12.44
CA ASN A 29 13.04 -5.26 -12.75
C ASN A 29 11.72 -4.52 -13.07
N LEU A 30 10.57 -5.11 -12.73
CA LEU A 30 9.26 -4.55 -13.00
C LEU A 30 9.08 -3.20 -12.29
N ARG A 31 8.94 -2.13 -13.07
CA ARG A 31 8.62 -0.79 -12.56
C ARG A 31 7.13 -0.56 -12.66
N ALA A 32 6.41 -1.12 -11.70
CA ALA A 32 4.96 -0.95 -11.56
C ALA A 32 4.59 -0.38 -10.18
N GLY A 33 3.44 0.27 -10.14
CA GLY A 33 2.75 0.68 -8.92
C GLY A 33 1.26 0.41 -9.06
N GLY A 34 0.53 0.59 -7.96
CA GLY A 34 -0.90 0.39 -7.95
C GLY A 34 -1.67 1.43 -7.14
N ARG A 35 -2.99 1.32 -7.20
CA ARG A 35 -3.92 2.10 -6.39
C ARG A 35 -5.27 1.39 -6.26
N ALA A 36 -5.62 1.03 -5.03
CA ALA A 36 -6.90 0.43 -4.71
C ALA A 36 -8.08 1.42 -4.70
N THR A 37 -9.25 0.87 -4.97
CA THR A 37 -10.57 1.52 -4.90
C THR A 37 -11.56 0.55 -4.23
N SER A 38 -12.83 0.94 -4.05
CA SER A 38 -13.85 0.03 -3.51
C SER A 38 -14.32 -1.05 -4.50
N GLN A 39 -14.05 -0.88 -5.80
CA GLN A 39 -14.50 -1.76 -6.89
C GLN A 39 -13.39 -2.67 -7.45
N GLY A 40 -12.15 -2.47 -7.01
CA GLY A 40 -10.98 -3.13 -7.55
C GLY A 40 -9.73 -2.29 -7.35
N PHE A 41 -8.72 -2.50 -8.17
CA PHE A 41 -7.47 -1.75 -8.09
C PHE A 41 -6.88 -1.47 -9.48
N TYR A 42 -6.16 -0.35 -9.56
CA TYR A 42 -5.35 -0.02 -10.72
C TYR A 42 -3.94 -0.55 -10.53
N LEU A 43 -3.34 -1.00 -11.62
CA LEU A 43 -1.92 -1.20 -11.78
C LEU A 43 -1.46 -0.30 -12.93
N TYR A 44 -0.32 0.36 -12.79
CA TYR A 44 0.28 1.19 -13.85
C TYR A 44 1.81 1.06 -13.88
N GLY A 45 2.40 1.27 -15.05
CA GLY A 45 3.85 1.21 -15.26
C GLY A 45 4.23 0.27 -16.40
N ASP A 46 5.39 -0.38 -16.28
CA ASP A 46 5.93 -1.34 -17.27
C ASP A 46 5.25 -2.72 -17.16
N LEU A 47 3.92 -2.75 -17.23
CA LEU A 47 3.12 -3.94 -16.95
C LEU A 47 3.12 -4.92 -18.13
N PRO A 48 2.99 -6.24 -17.85
CA PRO A 48 2.71 -7.21 -18.90
C PRO A 48 1.29 -7.01 -19.44
N ASP A 49 0.92 -7.82 -20.43
CA ASP A 49 -0.42 -7.76 -21.02
C ASP A 49 -1.55 -8.10 -20.02
N GLU A 50 -2.78 -7.84 -20.46
CA GLU A 50 -3.99 -8.05 -19.68
C GLU A 50 -4.15 -9.49 -19.19
N ALA A 51 -3.74 -10.48 -20.00
CA ALA A 51 -3.86 -11.89 -19.67
C ALA A 51 -2.91 -12.28 -18.53
N ALA A 52 -1.67 -11.79 -18.56
CA ALA A 52 -0.71 -11.99 -17.49
C ALA A 52 -1.15 -11.31 -16.18
N VAL A 53 -1.68 -10.08 -16.26
CA VAL A 53 -2.24 -9.39 -15.08
C VAL A 53 -3.44 -10.15 -14.50
N HIS A 54 -4.34 -10.64 -15.35
CA HIS A 54 -5.49 -11.44 -14.92
C HIS A 54 -5.06 -12.76 -14.25
N ALA A 55 -4.06 -13.45 -14.80
CA ALA A 55 -3.51 -14.67 -14.22
C ALA A 55 -2.85 -14.40 -12.85
N ALA A 56 -2.05 -13.34 -12.74
CA ALA A 56 -1.41 -12.94 -11.50
C ALA A 56 -2.44 -12.55 -10.42
N ALA A 57 -3.47 -11.79 -10.77
CA ALA A 57 -4.52 -11.39 -9.82
C ALA A 57 -5.32 -12.61 -9.29
N ASN A 58 -5.64 -13.58 -10.16
CA ASN A 58 -6.31 -14.80 -9.72
C ASN A 58 -5.40 -15.67 -8.83
N GLU A 59 -4.11 -15.78 -9.14
CA GLU A 59 -3.17 -16.49 -8.29
C GLU A 59 -2.96 -15.78 -6.94
N ALA A 60 -2.93 -14.45 -6.93
CA ALA A 60 -2.85 -13.66 -5.70
C ALA A 60 -4.04 -13.94 -4.77
N ILE A 61 -5.26 -13.94 -5.31
CA ILE A 61 -6.47 -14.32 -4.57
C ILE A 61 -6.34 -15.72 -3.99
N ARG A 62 -5.96 -16.72 -4.82
CA ARG A 62 -5.81 -18.11 -4.37
C ARG A 62 -4.80 -18.24 -3.22
N ARG A 63 -3.63 -17.63 -3.35
CA ARG A 63 -2.57 -17.69 -2.32
C ARG A 63 -2.99 -17.01 -1.02
N MET A 64 -3.64 -15.86 -1.13
CA MET A 64 -4.14 -15.15 0.05
C MET A 64 -5.26 -15.92 0.76
N GLN A 65 -6.18 -16.53 0.02
CA GLN A 65 -7.21 -17.42 0.57
C GLN A 65 -6.60 -18.69 1.20
N ALA A 66 -5.48 -19.17 0.67
CA ALA A 66 -4.68 -20.25 1.27
C ALA A 66 -3.85 -19.80 2.50
N GLY A 67 -4.00 -18.55 2.97
CA GLY A 67 -3.39 -18.07 4.20
C GLY A 67 -2.06 -17.34 4.05
N GLN A 68 -1.60 -17.02 2.83
CA GLN A 68 -0.39 -16.23 2.60
C GLN A 68 -0.64 -14.73 2.88
N ARG A 69 -0.82 -14.38 4.15
CA ARG A 69 -1.19 -13.04 4.60
C ARG A 69 -0.12 -11.98 4.34
N ASP A 70 1.15 -12.38 4.26
CA ASP A 70 2.28 -11.46 4.04
C ASP A 70 2.22 -10.79 2.66
N LEU A 71 1.51 -11.39 1.70
CA LEU A 71 1.26 -10.78 0.39
C LEU A 71 0.42 -9.49 0.48
N ALA A 72 -0.30 -9.26 1.58
CA ALA A 72 -1.06 -8.05 1.82
C ALA A 72 -0.18 -6.83 2.16
N VAL A 73 1.12 -7.01 2.40
CA VAL A 73 2.06 -5.93 2.73
C VAL A 73 3.11 -5.84 1.62
N HIS A 74 3.34 -4.62 1.12
CA HIS A 74 4.31 -4.40 0.05
C HIS A 74 5.43 -3.46 0.51
N PRO A 75 6.71 -3.79 0.24
CA PRO A 75 7.83 -2.97 0.69
C PRO A 75 7.83 -1.56 0.06
N ARG A 76 7.29 -1.43 -1.14
CA ARG A 76 7.20 -0.16 -1.89
C ARG A 76 5.84 0.54 -1.79
N CYS A 77 5.00 0.17 -0.83
CA CYS A 77 3.69 0.81 -0.63
C CYS A 77 3.82 2.28 -0.22
N GLY A 78 2.97 3.15 -0.77
CA GLY A 78 2.93 4.58 -0.42
C GLY A 78 2.62 4.84 1.07
N THR A 79 1.95 3.91 1.77
CA THR A 79 1.77 4.00 3.23
C THR A 79 3.09 4.11 3.97
N ASN A 80 4.16 3.43 3.53
CA ASN A 80 5.49 3.55 4.15
C ASN A 80 6.04 4.97 4.05
N VAL A 81 5.88 5.60 2.88
CA VAL A 81 6.34 6.98 2.63
C VAL A 81 5.56 7.97 3.48
N VAL A 82 4.23 7.82 3.56
CA VAL A 82 3.37 8.69 4.38
C VAL A 82 3.71 8.54 5.87
N THR A 83 3.87 7.32 6.36
CA THR A 83 4.28 7.05 7.75
C THR A 83 5.64 7.69 8.06
N ALA A 84 6.63 7.53 7.17
CA ALA A 84 7.95 8.14 7.33
C ALA A 84 7.89 9.67 7.35
N GLY A 85 7.13 10.28 6.43
CA GLY A 85 6.99 11.73 6.36
C GLY A 85 6.36 12.33 7.62
N ILE A 86 5.26 11.72 8.10
CA ILE A 86 4.55 12.18 9.30
C ILE A 86 5.46 12.05 10.54
N LEU A 87 6.08 10.88 10.76
CA LEU A 87 6.92 10.67 11.94
C LEU A 87 8.18 11.55 11.92
N SER A 88 8.83 11.66 10.77
CA SER A 88 10.02 12.51 10.62
C SER A 88 9.67 13.98 10.87
N GLY A 89 8.58 14.47 10.28
CA GLY A 89 8.13 15.85 10.48
C GLY A 89 7.73 16.13 11.93
N ALA A 90 6.99 15.22 12.56
CA ALA A 90 6.55 15.36 13.95
C ALA A 90 7.74 15.39 14.93
N LEU A 91 8.71 14.48 14.77
CA LEU A 91 9.88 14.45 15.64
C LEU A 91 10.86 15.58 15.34
N ALA A 92 10.99 16.03 14.09
CA ALA A 92 11.74 17.24 13.76
C ALA A 92 11.16 18.46 14.46
N MET A 93 9.83 18.62 14.42
CA MET A 93 9.13 19.68 15.12
C MET A 93 9.37 19.58 16.64
N LEU A 94 9.27 18.38 17.22
CA LEU A 94 9.60 18.18 18.64
C LEU A 94 11.05 18.55 18.98
N GLY A 95 12.02 18.26 18.11
CA GLY A 95 13.41 18.68 18.27
C GLY A 95 13.56 20.21 18.32
N ILE A 96 12.82 20.93 17.46
CA ILE A 96 12.77 22.40 17.49
C ILE A 96 12.17 22.90 18.80
N LEU A 97 11.01 22.35 19.23
CA LEU A 97 10.37 22.76 20.49
C LEU A 97 11.25 22.48 21.70
N ALA A 98 11.92 21.33 21.75
CA ALA A 98 12.82 20.92 22.83
C ALA A 98 14.06 21.82 22.93
N SER A 99 14.45 22.46 21.82
CA SER A 99 15.57 23.43 21.81
C SER A 99 15.24 24.70 22.60
N GLY A 100 13.95 25.02 22.78
CA GLY A 100 13.49 26.22 23.50
C GLY A 100 13.25 27.42 22.59
N LYS A 101 12.25 28.25 22.95
CA LYS A 101 11.71 29.33 22.10
C LYS A 101 12.72 30.40 21.65
N ARG A 102 13.84 30.56 22.36
CA ARG A 102 14.89 31.54 22.07
C ARG A 102 16.19 30.89 21.58
N ALA A 103 16.19 29.59 21.31
CA ALA A 103 17.38 28.92 20.78
C ALA A 103 17.74 29.50 19.40
N PRO A 104 19.02 29.69 19.10
CA PRO A 104 19.43 30.11 17.77
C PRO A 104 19.26 28.97 16.75
N TRP A 105 19.17 29.32 15.46
CA TRP A 105 18.91 28.36 14.38
C TRP A 105 19.95 27.22 14.33
N TYR A 106 21.21 27.48 14.68
CA TYR A 106 22.28 26.49 14.69
C TYR A 106 22.17 25.46 15.82
N VAL A 107 21.27 25.66 16.78
CA VAL A 107 20.87 24.65 17.78
C VAL A 107 19.59 23.94 17.34
N GLN A 108 18.61 24.70 16.83
CA GLN A 108 17.33 24.15 16.38
C GLN A 108 17.49 23.20 15.19
N LEU A 109 18.32 23.56 14.21
CA LEU A 109 18.48 22.81 12.97
C LEU A 109 19.09 21.41 13.22
N PRO A 110 20.20 21.24 13.96
CA PRO A 110 20.70 19.91 14.32
C PRO A 110 19.68 19.06 15.07
N ASN A 111 18.94 19.66 16.02
CA ASN A 111 17.90 18.94 16.77
C ASN A 111 16.72 18.53 15.89
N ALA A 112 16.33 19.37 14.93
CA ALA A 112 15.31 19.03 13.95
C ALA A 112 15.75 17.87 13.04
N ILE A 113 17.00 17.90 12.55
CA ILE A 113 17.58 16.83 11.73
C ILE A 113 17.63 15.52 12.53
N LEU A 114 18.12 15.57 13.77
CA LEU A 114 18.17 14.40 14.65
C LEU A 114 16.77 13.83 14.89
N GLY A 115 15.78 14.69 15.18
CA GLY A 115 14.39 14.29 15.31
C GLY A 115 13.85 13.62 14.06
N ALA A 116 14.09 14.21 12.88
CA ALA A 116 13.69 13.62 11.60
C ALA A 116 14.31 12.24 11.37
N MET A 117 15.60 12.07 11.65
CA MET A 117 16.30 10.79 11.52
C MET A 117 15.69 9.72 12.43
N ILE A 118 15.40 10.05 13.69
CA ILE A 118 14.71 9.14 14.61
C ILE A 118 13.32 8.77 14.05
N GLY A 119 12.60 9.74 13.50
CA GLY A 119 11.26 9.52 12.93
C GLY A 119 11.29 8.57 11.75
N ALA A 120 12.28 8.73 10.86
CA ALA A 120 12.51 7.83 9.74
C ALA A 120 12.87 6.40 10.19
N LEU A 121 13.70 6.25 11.24
CA LEU A 121 14.04 4.94 11.80
C LEU A 121 12.81 4.24 12.39
N LEU A 122 11.99 4.96 13.16
CA LEU A 122 10.75 4.41 13.71
C LEU A 122 9.73 4.05 12.62
N ALA A 123 9.74 4.75 11.49
CA ALA A 123 8.86 4.47 10.38
C ALA A 123 9.14 3.14 9.68
N GLN A 124 10.36 2.60 9.76
CA GLN A 124 10.73 1.34 9.10
C GLN A 124 9.86 0.15 9.56
N PRO A 125 9.69 -0.12 10.87
CA PRO A 125 8.74 -1.15 11.33
C PRO A 125 7.28 -0.66 11.33
N LEU A 126 7.03 0.64 11.55
CA LEU A 126 5.67 1.16 11.67
C LEU A 126 4.93 1.25 10.33
N GLY A 127 5.61 1.46 9.21
CA GLY A 127 5.00 1.50 7.88
C GLY A 127 4.32 0.15 7.51
N PRO A 128 5.05 -0.97 7.51
CA PRO A 128 4.47 -2.30 7.31
C PRO A 128 3.38 -2.65 8.32
N TRP A 129 3.52 -2.23 9.58
CA TRP A 129 2.47 -2.40 10.59
C TRP A 129 1.20 -1.63 10.23
N MET A 130 1.32 -0.37 9.80
CA MET A 130 0.20 0.45 9.32
C MET A 130 -0.47 -0.18 8.10
N GLN A 131 0.31 -0.78 7.20
CA GLN A 131 -0.26 -1.55 6.09
C GLN A 131 -1.11 -2.70 6.62
N ALA A 132 -0.51 -3.62 7.37
CA ALA A 132 -1.15 -4.84 7.83
C ALA A 132 -2.38 -4.61 8.74
N LYS A 133 -2.42 -3.50 9.48
CA LYS A 133 -3.47 -3.24 10.48
C LYS A 133 -4.47 -2.17 10.07
N VAL A 134 -4.10 -1.24 9.20
CA VAL A 134 -4.93 -0.07 8.88
C VAL A 134 -5.26 -0.01 7.39
N THR A 135 -4.28 -0.03 6.50
CA THR A 135 -4.52 0.27 5.08
C THR A 135 -4.82 -0.96 4.22
N THR A 136 -4.53 -2.17 4.71
CA THR A 136 -4.87 -3.42 4.02
C THR A 136 -5.66 -4.36 4.93
N SER A 137 -6.29 -5.36 4.31
CA SER A 137 -7.01 -6.45 4.96
C SER A 137 -6.68 -7.76 4.26
N ALA A 138 -6.05 -8.70 4.97
CA ALA A 138 -5.71 -10.01 4.42
C ALA A 138 -6.91 -10.97 4.31
N GLU A 139 -8.10 -10.54 4.75
CA GLU A 139 -9.34 -11.32 4.68
C GLU A 139 -10.02 -11.13 3.32
N VAL A 140 -9.58 -11.91 2.34
CA VAL A 140 -10.08 -11.86 0.96
C VAL A 140 -10.97 -13.07 0.62
N ASN A 141 -11.65 -13.61 1.62
CA ASN A 141 -12.58 -14.72 1.44
C ASN A 141 -13.73 -14.31 0.51
N GLY A 142 -13.98 -15.13 -0.52
CA GLY A 142 -14.99 -14.84 -1.53
C GLY A 142 -14.60 -13.71 -2.49
N ALA A 143 -13.34 -13.23 -2.48
CA ALA A 143 -12.84 -12.33 -3.50
C ALA A 143 -12.69 -13.05 -4.84
N GLN A 144 -13.07 -12.40 -5.93
CA GLN A 144 -12.92 -12.91 -7.30
C GLN A 144 -12.58 -11.78 -8.26
N VAL A 145 -11.76 -12.07 -9.29
CA VAL A 145 -11.54 -11.14 -10.39
C VAL A 145 -12.75 -11.20 -11.33
N ARG A 146 -13.39 -10.05 -11.57
CA ARG A 146 -14.54 -9.94 -12.47
C ARG A 146 -14.11 -9.63 -13.90
N SER A 147 -13.17 -8.69 -14.05
CA SER A 147 -12.59 -8.33 -15.33
C SER A 147 -11.27 -7.60 -15.13
N VAL A 148 -10.42 -7.62 -16.15
CA VAL A 148 -9.29 -6.69 -16.26
C VAL A 148 -9.56 -5.82 -17.47
N ARG A 149 -9.35 -4.51 -17.32
CA ARG A 149 -9.52 -3.55 -18.42
C ARG A 149 -8.26 -2.75 -18.59
N SER A 150 -7.67 -2.82 -19.76
CA SER A 150 -6.50 -2.05 -20.11
C SER A 150 -6.89 -0.66 -20.64
N ARG A 151 -6.20 0.38 -20.18
CA ARG A 151 -6.23 1.72 -20.78
C ARG A 151 -4.80 2.17 -21.02
N GLN A 152 -4.55 2.61 -22.24
CA GLN A 152 -3.29 3.26 -22.59
C GLN A 152 -3.49 4.77 -22.48
N ALA A 153 -2.71 5.42 -21.64
CA ALA A 153 -2.72 6.88 -21.48
C ALA A 153 -1.31 7.40 -21.78
N GLY A 154 -1.12 7.89 -23.01
CA GLY A 154 0.21 8.21 -23.52
C GLY A 154 1.09 6.97 -23.64
N GLY A 155 2.35 7.05 -23.21
CA GLY A 155 3.31 5.95 -23.22
C GLY A 155 3.19 4.95 -22.05
N MET A 156 2.21 5.10 -21.16
CA MET A 156 2.05 4.26 -19.98
C MET A 156 0.80 3.38 -20.09
N VAL A 157 0.97 2.09 -19.81
CA VAL A 157 -0.13 1.13 -19.73
C VAL A 157 -0.67 1.12 -18.31
N ALA A 158 -1.99 1.20 -18.18
CA ALA A 158 -2.69 1.02 -16.91
C ALA A 158 -3.73 -0.10 -17.06
N HIS A 159 -3.73 -1.04 -16.12
CA HIS A 159 -4.74 -2.09 -16.02
C HIS A 159 -5.62 -1.82 -14.81
N PHE A 160 -6.94 -1.81 -14.99
CA PHE A 160 -7.88 -1.83 -13.90
C PHE A 160 -8.40 -3.25 -13.69
N VAL A 161 -8.11 -3.83 -12.53
CA VAL A 161 -8.61 -5.13 -12.11
C VAL A 161 -9.88 -4.90 -11.30
N GLU A 162 -11.04 -5.22 -11.88
CA GLU A 162 -12.32 -5.18 -11.18
C GLU A 162 -12.48 -6.45 -10.35
N THR A 163 -12.85 -6.29 -9.08
CA THR A 163 -12.98 -7.41 -8.13
C THR A 163 -14.33 -7.38 -7.44
N ASP A 164 -14.92 -8.55 -7.27
CA ASP A 164 -16.06 -8.74 -6.38
C ASP A 164 -15.61 -9.37 -5.07
N HIS A 165 -16.33 -9.06 -3.99
CA HIS A 165 -16.15 -9.63 -2.66
C HIS A 165 -17.50 -10.10 -2.15
N ALA A 166 -17.51 -11.26 -1.49
CA ALA A 166 -18.64 -11.68 -0.70
C ALA A 166 -19.00 -10.58 0.33
N PRO A 167 -20.30 -10.40 0.65
CA PRO A 167 -20.70 -9.48 1.70
C PRO A 167 -19.94 -9.81 2.99
N THR A 168 -19.42 -8.80 3.67
CA THR A 168 -18.95 -8.96 5.05
C THR A 168 -20.12 -9.46 5.88
N SER A 169 -20.08 -10.70 6.37
CA SER A 169 -21.04 -11.16 7.38
C SER A 169 -20.96 -10.18 8.54
N ARG A 170 -22.07 -9.54 8.90
CA ARG A 170 -22.13 -8.80 10.15
C ARG A 170 -21.80 -9.79 11.25
N ALA A 171 -20.74 -9.51 12.01
CA ALA A 171 -20.61 -10.11 13.32
C ALA A 171 -21.70 -9.45 14.16
N ASP A 172 -22.74 -10.23 14.45
CA ASP A 172 -23.75 -9.89 15.45
C ASP A 172 -23.12 -9.94 16.85
#